data_AF-A0A3L7PUC5-F1
#
_entry.id   AF-A0A3L7PUC5-F1
#
_cell.length_a   1.000
_cell.length_b   1.000
_cell.length_c   1.000
_cell.angle_alpha   90.00
_cell.angle_beta   90.00
_cell.angle_gamma   90.00
#
_symmetry.space_group_name_H-M   'P 1'
#
loop_
_entity.id
_entity.type
_entity.pdbx_description
1 polymer ?
#
loop_
_entity_poly.entity_id
_entity_poly.type
_entity_poly.pdbx_seq_one_letter_code
_entity_poly.pdbx_strand_id
1 'polypeptide(L)'
;MPSILIQQRGSTMNLEEIKNAWEILDKRLAEQNRLALQTLTDNRIDRAKSALWPLVFALWAQMLFGVALAIPFVTFWLRHLDTFHLAIAGILVHAYALMMIIDAGSQLALIRLIDHGKPVLEIQTTLAKLRDWRARKAPWLYGITGCLIWIPFLLVVFAALGADLWVKAPTVVNWLLLNAAISLAGFCLLQWLILRKPRSWLARSFDESNTSKSLIKAWKFLEELEQFQKEEETDGK
;
A
#
# COMPACT_ATOMS: atom_id res chain seq x y z
N MET A 1 -5.51 71.34 -49.98
CA MET A 1 -5.38 70.41 -48.83
C MET A 1 -6.24 69.15 -49.06
N PRO A 2 -5.69 68.05 -49.60
CA PRO A 2 -6.30 66.73 -49.38
C PRO A 2 -5.31 65.56 -49.13
N SER A 3 -4.00 65.80 -49.00
CA SER A 3 -2.99 64.73 -48.99
C SER A 3 -2.71 64.06 -47.63
N ILE A 4 -3.32 64.51 -46.54
CA ILE A 4 -3.07 63.97 -45.18
C ILE A 4 -4.01 62.81 -44.83
N LEU A 5 -5.19 62.71 -45.47
CA LEU A 5 -6.21 61.71 -45.09
C LEU A 5 -5.96 60.30 -45.66
N ILE A 6 -5.17 60.15 -46.72
CA ILE A 6 -4.91 58.83 -47.34
C ILE A 6 -3.76 58.08 -46.65
N GLN A 7 -2.73 58.80 -46.17
CA GLN A 7 -1.60 58.18 -45.48
C GLN A 7 -1.96 57.68 -44.07
N GLN A 8 -2.90 58.36 -43.39
CA GLN A 8 -3.37 57.95 -42.07
C GLN A 8 -4.22 56.67 -42.12
N ARG A 9 -5.02 56.48 -43.19
CA ARG A 9 -5.90 55.31 -43.36
C ARG A 9 -5.14 54.00 -43.65
N GLY A 10 -4.01 54.08 -44.37
CA GLY A 10 -3.14 52.93 -44.64
C GLY A 10 -2.35 52.46 -43.41
N SER A 11 -1.91 53.39 -42.55
CA SER A 11 -1.22 53.05 -41.31
C SER A 11 -2.17 52.49 -40.24
N THR A 12 -3.41 52.99 -40.15
CA THR A 12 -4.39 52.43 -39.20
C THR A 12 -4.76 50.98 -39.56
N MET A 13 -5.00 50.69 -40.84
CA MET A 13 -5.41 49.35 -41.27
C MET A 13 -4.33 48.28 -41.01
N ASN A 14 -3.05 48.60 -41.22
CA ASN A 14 -1.94 47.67 -40.96
C ASN A 14 -1.73 47.44 -39.45
N LEU A 15 -1.88 48.48 -38.63
CA LEU A 15 -1.75 48.36 -37.17
C LEU A 15 -2.90 47.56 -36.54
N GLU A 16 -4.14 47.78 -37.02
CA GLU A 16 -5.31 47.00 -36.61
C GLU A 16 -5.17 45.52 -37.02
N GLU A 17 -4.67 45.23 -38.22
CA GLU A 17 -4.44 43.85 -38.69
C GLU A 17 -3.40 43.13 -37.84
N ILE A 18 -2.29 43.79 -37.49
CA ILE A 18 -1.27 43.23 -36.60
C ILE A 18 -1.85 42.99 -35.20
N LYS A 19 -2.63 43.93 -34.65
CA LYS A 19 -3.30 43.74 -33.35
C LYS A 19 -4.26 42.56 -33.36
N ASN A 20 -5.06 42.44 -34.41
CA ASN A 20 -6.05 41.37 -34.55
C ASN A 20 -5.37 40.01 -34.71
N ALA A 21 -4.28 39.94 -35.49
CA ALA A 21 -3.47 38.73 -35.61
C ALA A 21 -2.84 38.33 -34.25
N TRP A 22 -2.42 39.31 -33.45
CA TRP A 22 -1.86 39.07 -32.12
C TRP A 22 -2.91 38.55 -31.13
N GLU A 23 -4.12 39.12 -31.10
CA GLU A 23 -5.24 38.63 -30.27
C GLU A 23 -5.67 37.21 -30.64
N ILE A 24 -5.72 36.89 -31.94
CA ILE A 24 -6.05 35.54 -32.42
C ILE A 24 -4.95 34.54 -31.99
N LEU A 25 -3.69 34.95 -32.05
CA LEU A 25 -2.57 34.12 -31.62
C LEU A 25 -2.58 33.88 -30.12
N ASP A 26 -2.82 34.92 -29.31
CA ASP A 26 -2.89 34.84 -27.86
C ASP A 26 -4.05 33.94 -27.40
N LYS A 27 -5.23 34.06 -28.03
CA LYS A 27 -6.36 33.14 -27.80
C LYS A 27 -6.03 31.69 -28.15
N ARG A 28 -5.34 31.44 -29.26
CA ARG A 28 -4.92 30.09 -29.64
C ARG A 28 -3.86 29.54 -28.69
N LEU A 29 -2.92 30.37 -28.23
CA LEU A 29 -1.89 30.00 -27.28
C LEU A 29 -2.51 29.65 -25.92
N ALA A 30 -3.45 30.47 -25.44
CA ALA A 30 -4.18 30.23 -24.20
C ALA A 30 -4.98 28.92 -24.26
N GLU A 31 -5.66 28.65 -25.38
CA GLU A 31 -6.41 27.40 -25.56
C GLU A 31 -5.50 26.17 -25.67
N GLN A 32 -4.37 26.29 -26.37
CA GLN A 32 -3.36 25.22 -26.44
C GLN A 32 -2.73 24.96 -25.07
N ASN A 33 -2.43 26.00 -24.29
CA ASN A 33 -1.86 25.86 -22.96
C ASN A 33 -2.85 25.20 -21.99
N ARG A 34 -4.14 25.54 -22.09
CA ARG A 34 -5.23 24.91 -21.34
C ARG A 34 -5.36 23.41 -21.66
N LEU A 35 -5.35 23.05 -22.94
CA LEU A 35 -5.41 21.65 -23.38
C LEU A 35 -4.15 20.87 -23.00
N ALA A 36 -2.97 21.49 -23.08
CA ALA A 36 -1.71 20.89 -22.66
C ALA A 36 -1.71 20.63 -21.13
N LEU A 37 -2.18 21.58 -20.33
CA LEU A 37 -2.34 21.42 -18.88
C LEU A 37 -3.37 20.34 -18.52
N GLN A 38 -4.50 20.26 -19.23
CA GLN A 38 -5.47 19.18 -19.04
C GLN A 38 -4.86 17.82 -19.40
N THR A 39 -4.19 17.71 -20.54
CA THR A 39 -3.54 16.46 -21.00
C THR A 39 -2.43 16.02 -20.05
N LEU A 40 -1.65 16.94 -19.49
CA LEU A 40 -0.63 16.63 -18.48
C LEU A 40 -1.26 16.17 -17.16
N THR A 41 -2.36 16.79 -16.75
CA THR A 41 -3.11 16.40 -15.54
C THR A 41 -3.74 15.03 -15.70
N ASP A 42 -4.45 14.77 -16.80
CA ASP A 42 -5.07 13.48 -17.10
C ASP A 42 -4.02 12.36 -17.22
N ASN A 43 -2.92 12.58 -17.95
CA ASN A 43 -1.84 11.59 -18.03
C ASN A 43 -1.18 11.30 -16.68
N ARG A 44 -1.10 12.29 -15.78
CA ARG A 44 -0.57 12.10 -14.42
C ARG A 44 -1.56 11.31 -13.56
N ILE A 45 -2.85 11.58 -13.67
CA ILE A 45 -3.91 10.85 -12.98
C ILE A 45 -3.98 9.40 -13.48
N ASP A 46 -3.92 9.18 -14.79
CA ASP A 46 -3.94 7.83 -15.39
C ASP A 46 -2.66 7.05 -15.08
N ARG A 47 -1.49 7.70 -15.04
CA ARG A 47 -0.27 7.08 -14.52
C ARG A 47 -0.38 6.74 -13.03
N ALA A 48 -0.97 7.61 -12.23
CA ALA A 48 -1.17 7.34 -10.80
C ALA A 48 -2.15 6.18 -10.58
N LYS A 49 -3.26 6.14 -11.32
CA LYS A 49 -4.26 5.05 -11.30
C LYS A 49 -3.66 3.73 -11.78
N SER A 50 -2.95 3.72 -12.90
CA SER A 50 -2.30 2.52 -13.44
C SER A 50 -1.16 2.01 -12.55
N ALA A 51 -0.47 2.87 -11.81
CA ALA A 51 0.52 2.46 -10.80
C ALA A 51 -0.12 1.88 -9.53
N LEU A 52 -1.36 2.26 -9.20
CA LEU A 52 -2.11 1.74 -8.04
C LEU A 52 -2.88 0.46 -8.34
N TRP A 53 -3.28 0.25 -9.60
CA TRP A 53 -4.08 -0.90 -10.02
C TRP A 53 -3.46 -2.27 -9.71
N PRO A 54 -2.15 -2.51 -9.99
CA PRO A 54 -1.48 -3.77 -9.64
C PRO A 54 -1.48 -4.02 -8.13
N LEU A 55 -1.36 -2.96 -7.33
CA LEU A 55 -1.37 -3.06 -5.87
C LEU A 55 -2.76 -3.45 -5.37
N VAL A 56 -3.82 -2.79 -5.87
CA VAL A 56 -5.21 -3.11 -5.52
C VAL A 56 -5.54 -4.55 -5.92
N PHE A 57 -5.12 -4.97 -7.12
CA PHE A 57 -5.29 -6.35 -7.58
C PHE A 57 -4.56 -7.35 -6.66
N ALA A 58 -3.31 -7.07 -6.29
CA ALA A 58 -2.55 -7.90 -5.37
C ALA A 58 -3.22 -8.02 -3.99
N LEU A 59 -3.79 -6.93 -3.47
CA LEU A 59 -4.52 -6.93 -2.19
C LEU A 59 -5.80 -7.77 -2.28
N TRP A 60 -6.56 -7.66 -3.38
CA TRP A 60 -7.71 -8.51 -3.62
C TRP A 60 -7.33 -9.98 -3.75
N ALA A 61 -6.27 -10.29 -4.51
CA ALA A 61 -5.75 -11.63 -4.63
C ALA A 61 -5.30 -12.20 -3.28
N GLN A 62 -4.60 -11.41 -2.46
CA GLN A 62 -4.22 -11.77 -1.09
C GLN A 62 -5.45 -12.04 -0.21
N MET A 63 -6.48 -11.19 -0.28
CA MET A 63 -7.71 -11.36 0.50
C MET A 63 -8.45 -12.65 0.10
N LEU A 64 -8.62 -12.88 -1.20
CA LEU A 64 -9.25 -14.10 -1.73
C LEU A 64 -8.45 -15.35 -1.35
N PHE A 65 -7.12 -15.28 -1.45
CA PHE A 65 -6.25 -16.37 -1.03
C PHE A 65 -6.38 -16.65 0.48
N GLY A 66 -6.41 -15.60 1.31
CA GLY A 66 -6.68 -15.72 2.74
C GLY A 66 -8.02 -16.40 3.03
N VAL A 67 -9.09 -16.04 2.33
CA VAL A 67 -10.41 -16.69 2.48
C VAL A 67 -10.35 -18.15 2.03
N ALA A 68 -9.70 -18.42 0.90
CA ALA A 68 -9.55 -19.77 0.35
C ALA A 68 -8.75 -20.70 1.28
N LEU A 69 -7.83 -20.16 2.08
CA LEU A 69 -7.17 -20.92 3.14
C LEU A 69 -8.06 -21.02 4.39
N ALA A 70 -8.67 -19.93 4.84
CA ALA A 70 -9.40 -19.90 6.11
C ALA A 70 -10.48 -21.00 6.21
N ILE A 71 -11.25 -21.21 5.13
CA ILE A 71 -12.36 -22.19 5.08
C ILE A 71 -11.89 -23.64 5.31
N PRO A 72 -10.96 -24.22 4.52
CA PRO A 72 -10.51 -25.59 4.76
C PRO A 72 -9.81 -25.74 6.11
N PHE A 73 -8.99 -24.78 6.54
CA PHE A 73 -8.29 -24.90 7.83
C PHE A 73 -9.24 -24.88 9.03
N VAL A 74 -10.33 -24.07 9.00
CA VAL A 74 -11.32 -24.12 10.09
C VAL A 74 -12.00 -25.49 10.17
N THR A 75 -12.37 -26.05 9.03
CA THR A 75 -12.96 -27.39 9.00
C THR A 75 -11.97 -28.47 9.45
N PHE A 76 -10.68 -28.29 9.15
CA PHE A 76 -9.64 -29.24 9.50
C PHE A 76 -9.43 -29.35 11.01
N TRP A 77 -9.18 -28.23 11.70
CA TRP A 77 -8.90 -28.30 13.14
C TRP A 77 -10.12 -28.69 13.96
N LEU A 78 -11.33 -28.32 13.52
CA LEU A 78 -12.58 -28.80 14.14
C LEU A 78 -12.75 -30.32 14.05
N ARG A 79 -12.23 -30.96 13.00
CA ARG A 79 -12.28 -32.41 12.81
C ARG A 79 -11.18 -33.18 13.54
N HIS A 80 -10.12 -32.50 13.99
CA HIS A 80 -8.96 -33.10 14.64
C HIS A 80 -8.77 -32.60 16.07
N LEU A 81 -9.84 -32.20 16.76
CA LEU A 81 -9.79 -31.73 18.15
C LEU A 81 -9.30 -32.80 19.14
N ASP A 82 -9.45 -34.07 18.78
CA ASP A 82 -8.93 -35.23 19.49
C ASP A 82 -7.39 -35.37 19.35
N THR A 83 -6.83 -34.80 18.28
CA THR A 83 -5.40 -34.89 17.95
C THR A 83 -4.72 -33.54 18.16
N PHE A 84 -4.20 -33.32 19.36
CA PHE A 84 -3.71 -32.01 19.82
C PHE A 84 -2.73 -31.32 18.86
N HIS A 85 -1.74 -32.03 18.30
CA HIS A 85 -0.76 -31.42 17.39
C HIS A 85 -1.37 -30.99 16.05
N LEU A 86 -2.34 -31.73 15.52
CA LEU A 86 -3.06 -31.38 14.29
C LEU A 86 -4.06 -30.25 14.52
N ALA A 87 -4.77 -30.25 15.66
CA ALA A 87 -5.64 -29.15 16.04
C ALA A 87 -4.86 -27.82 16.12
N ILE A 88 -3.72 -27.81 16.84
CA ILE A 88 -2.87 -26.62 16.95
C ILE A 88 -2.35 -26.18 15.59
N ALA A 89 -1.87 -27.12 14.76
CA ALA A 89 -1.36 -26.78 13.44
C ALA A 89 -2.45 -26.11 12.58
N GLY A 90 -3.66 -26.66 12.58
CA GLY A 90 -4.79 -26.05 11.86
C GLY A 90 -5.22 -24.69 12.41
N ILE A 91 -5.21 -24.50 13.74
CA ILE A 91 -5.50 -23.20 14.37
C ILE A 91 -4.46 -22.15 13.95
N LEU A 92 -3.17 -22.49 13.97
CA LEU A 92 -2.09 -21.56 13.59
C LEU A 92 -2.22 -21.10 12.14
N VAL A 93 -2.48 -22.03 11.22
CA VAL A 93 -2.66 -21.70 9.80
C VAL A 93 -3.94 -20.91 9.56
N HIS A 94 -5.02 -21.23 10.28
CA HIS A 94 -6.26 -20.46 10.21
C HIS A 94 -6.08 -19.02 10.73
N ALA A 95 -5.39 -18.84 11.86
CA ALA A 95 -5.06 -17.52 12.39
C ALA A 95 -4.21 -16.69 11.42
N TYR A 96 -3.27 -17.33 10.73
CA TYR A 96 -2.49 -16.68 9.67
C TYR A 96 -3.35 -16.25 8.48
N ALA A 97 -4.29 -17.08 8.05
CA ALA A 97 -5.24 -16.74 7.00
C ALA A 97 -6.08 -15.51 7.37
N LEU A 98 -6.56 -15.42 8.61
CA LEU A 98 -7.27 -14.24 9.12
C LEU A 98 -6.37 -13.00 9.13
N MET A 99 -5.10 -13.14 9.53
CA MET A 99 -4.14 -12.04 9.50
C MET A 99 -3.97 -11.48 8.09
N MET A 100 -3.86 -12.34 7.07
CA MET A 100 -3.78 -11.91 5.65
C MET A 100 -5.02 -11.14 5.19
N ILE A 101 -6.22 -11.59 5.59
CA ILE A 101 -7.49 -10.94 5.25
C ILE A 101 -7.59 -9.56 5.92
N ILE A 102 -7.28 -9.48 7.22
CA ILE A 102 -7.31 -8.21 7.98
C ILE A 102 -6.32 -7.22 7.39
N ASP A 103 -5.13 -7.69 7.02
CA ASP A 103 -4.11 -6.85 6.43
C ASP A 103 -4.54 -6.27 5.07
N ALA A 104 -5.02 -7.13 4.17
CA ALA A 104 -5.52 -6.70 2.87
C ALA A 104 -6.70 -5.73 3.00
N GLY A 105 -7.65 -6.03 3.90
CA GLY A 105 -8.80 -5.16 4.18
C GLY A 105 -8.39 -3.80 4.74
N SER A 106 -7.41 -3.75 5.64
CA SER A 106 -6.88 -2.50 6.20
C SER A 106 -6.21 -1.64 5.12
N GLN A 107 -5.45 -2.26 4.21
CA GLN A 107 -4.82 -1.55 3.10
C GLN A 107 -5.83 -1.04 2.06
N LEU A 108 -6.85 -1.86 1.73
CA LEU A 108 -7.94 -1.45 0.84
C LEU A 108 -8.79 -0.32 1.43
N ALA A 109 -9.09 -0.36 2.74
CA ALA A 109 -9.79 0.71 3.43
C ALA A 109 -9.00 2.03 3.35
N LEU A 110 -7.68 1.96 3.52
CA LEU A 110 -6.80 3.13 3.42
C LEU A 110 -6.76 3.71 2.00
N ILE A 111 -6.72 2.86 0.98
CA ILE A 111 -6.80 3.30 -0.43
C ILE A 111 -8.15 3.98 -0.71
N ARG A 112 -9.27 3.44 -0.19
CA ARG A 112 -10.60 4.06 -0.34
C ARG A 112 -10.73 5.41 0.36
N LEU A 113 -10.04 5.61 1.48
CA LEU A 113 -10.03 6.88 2.20
C LEU A 113 -9.38 8.00 1.38
N ILE A 114 -8.29 7.70 0.67
CA ILE A 114 -7.60 8.65 -0.21
C ILE A 114 -8.52 9.12 -1.36
N ASP A 115 -9.39 8.23 -1.85
CA ASP A 115 -10.28 8.52 -2.99
C ASP A 115 -11.51 9.36 -2.59
N HIS A 116 -11.85 9.45 -1.29
CA HIS A 116 -13.15 9.98 -0.84
C HIS A 116 -13.13 11.26 -0.01
N GLY A 117 -11.98 11.89 0.28
CA GLY A 117 -11.93 13.26 0.83
C GLY A 117 -12.75 13.52 2.11
N LYS A 118 -12.97 12.50 2.96
CA LYS A 118 -13.85 12.58 4.14
C LYS A 118 -13.17 13.18 5.39
N PRO A 119 -13.93 13.70 6.38
CA PRO A 119 -13.43 14.55 7.46
C PRO A 119 -12.38 13.87 8.34
N VAL A 120 -11.28 14.58 8.57
CA VAL A 120 -9.94 14.02 8.82
C VAL A 120 -9.71 13.59 10.29
N LEU A 121 -10.56 13.97 11.24
CA LEU A 121 -10.22 13.93 12.68
C LEU A 121 -10.39 12.57 13.39
N GLU A 122 -11.45 11.80 13.12
CA GLU A 122 -11.63 10.46 13.74
C GLU A 122 -10.77 9.37 13.07
N ILE A 123 -10.46 9.59 11.79
CA ILE A 123 -9.63 8.70 10.98
C ILE A 123 -8.17 8.81 11.45
N GLN A 124 -7.67 10.01 11.74
CA GLN A 124 -6.28 10.26 12.17
C GLN A 124 -5.91 9.56 13.48
N THR A 125 -6.79 9.55 14.49
CA THR A 125 -6.51 8.89 15.78
C THR A 125 -6.50 7.36 15.67
N THR A 126 -7.39 6.80 14.85
CA THR A 126 -7.42 5.36 14.56
C THR A 126 -6.20 4.94 13.74
N LEU A 127 -5.81 5.75 12.76
CA LEU A 127 -4.59 5.55 11.98
C LEU A 127 -3.33 5.71 12.81
N ALA A 128 -3.26 6.64 13.76
CA ALA A 128 -2.11 6.80 14.64
C ALA A 128 -1.86 5.56 15.52
N LYS A 129 -2.93 4.95 16.04
CA LYS A 129 -2.83 3.66 16.78
C LYS A 129 -2.43 2.52 15.86
N LEU A 130 -2.96 2.47 14.65
CA LEU A 130 -2.62 1.45 13.65
C LEU A 130 -1.16 1.60 13.17
N ARG A 131 -0.67 2.84 13.03
CA ARG A 131 0.74 3.18 12.74
C ARG A 131 1.66 2.57 13.77
N ASP A 132 1.32 2.79 15.03
CA ASP A 132 2.19 2.44 16.13
C ASP A 132 2.28 0.92 16.30
N TRP A 133 1.14 0.25 16.14
CA TRP A 133 1.08 -1.21 16.07
C TRP A 133 1.85 -1.75 14.86
N ARG A 134 1.70 -1.13 13.68
CA ARG A 134 2.31 -1.62 12.43
C ARG A 134 3.80 -1.32 12.31
N ALA A 135 4.30 -0.24 12.90
CA ALA A 135 5.73 0.06 12.89
C ALA A 135 6.49 -0.81 13.91
N ARG A 136 5.89 -1.09 15.08
CA ARG A 136 6.58 -1.76 16.18
C ARG A 136 6.29 -3.26 16.27
N LYS A 137 5.04 -3.67 16.09
CA LYS A 137 4.59 -5.04 16.38
C LYS A 137 4.42 -5.88 15.11
N ALA A 138 3.97 -5.28 14.01
CA ALA A 138 3.73 -6.03 12.77
C ALA A 138 5.00 -6.67 12.17
N PRO A 139 6.18 -6.02 12.10
CA PRO A 139 7.37 -6.65 11.50
C PRO A 139 7.81 -7.88 12.30
N TRP A 140 7.68 -7.83 13.62
CA TRP A 140 7.92 -8.96 14.50
C TRP A 140 6.89 -10.08 14.26
N LEU A 141 5.60 -9.75 14.24
CA LEU A 141 4.54 -10.74 14.01
C LEU A 141 4.66 -11.40 12.63
N TYR A 142 4.79 -10.63 11.55
CA TYR A 142 4.91 -11.17 10.19
C TYR A 142 6.22 -11.93 10.00
N GLY A 143 7.34 -11.45 10.55
CA GLY A 143 8.62 -12.13 10.44
C GLY A 143 8.65 -13.46 11.18
N ILE A 144 8.21 -13.50 12.44
CA ILE A 144 8.08 -14.75 13.21
C ILE A 144 7.11 -15.69 12.52
N THR A 145 5.96 -15.19 12.09
CA THR A 145 4.96 -16.03 11.41
C THR A 145 5.53 -16.60 10.11
N GLY A 146 6.24 -15.80 9.30
CA GLY A 146 6.88 -16.27 8.08
C GLY A 146 7.93 -17.37 8.32
N CYS A 147 8.67 -17.30 9.43
CA CYS A 147 9.65 -18.34 9.78
C CYS A 147 9.01 -19.67 10.21
N LEU A 148 7.80 -19.64 10.79
CA LEU A 148 7.18 -20.82 11.39
C LEU A 148 5.99 -21.39 10.61
N ILE A 149 5.22 -20.58 9.88
CA ILE A 149 3.87 -20.95 9.40
C ILE A 149 3.85 -22.06 8.35
N TRP A 150 4.95 -22.24 7.62
CA TRP A 150 5.08 -23.29 6.62
C TRP A 150 5.10 -24.69 7.25
N ILE A 151 5.57 -24.84 8.50
CA ILE A 151 5.56 -26.12 9.22
C ILE A 151 4.15 -26.62 9.52
N PRO A 152 3.29 -25.89 10.28
CA PRO A 152 1.94 -26.35 10.54
C PRO A 152 1.13 -26.47 9.24
N PHE A 153 1.42 -25.65 8.22
CA PHE A 153 0.84 -25.82 6.90
C PHE A 153 1.16 -27.19 6.29
N LEU A 154 2.43 -27.60 6.27
CA LEU A 154 2.82 -28.94 5.79
C LEU A 154 2.18 -30.05 6.63
N LEU A 155 2.19 -29.93 7.96
CA LEU A 155 1.58 -30.94 8.84
C LEU A 155 0.09 -31.14 8.52
N VAL A 156 -0.67 -30.06 8.33
CA VAL A 156 -2.09 -30.13 7.98
C VAL A 156 -2.29 -30.71 6.58
N VAL A 157 -1.53 -30.28 5.58
CA VAL A 157 -1.67 -30.76 4.19
C VAL A 157 -1.43 -32.26 4.11
N PHE A 158 -0.36 -32.76 4.72
CA PHE A 158 -0.08 -34.20 4.71
C PHE A 158 -1.06 -35.01 5.56
N ALA A 159 -1.49 -34.48 6.71
CA ALA A 159 -2.54 -35.13 7.50
C ALA A 159 -3.86 -35.22 6.71
N ALA A 160 -4.22 -34.18 5.95
CA ALA A 160 -5.38 -34.19 5.06
C ALA A 160 -5.24 -35.21 3.91
N LEU A 161 -4.02 -35.56 3.50
CA LEU A 161 -3.71 -36.65 2.56
C LEU A 161 -3.67 -38.04 3.22
N GLY A 162 -3.99 -38.16 4.51
CA GLY A 162 -3.98 -39.43 5.25
C GLY A 162 -2.60 -39.84 5.79
N ALA A 163 -1.64 -38.92 5.83
CA ALA A 163 -0.31 -39.15 6.36
C ALA A 163 0.03 -38.17 7.49
N ASP A 164 -0.11 -38.63 8.74
CA ASP A 164 0.40 -37.88 9.88
C ASP A 164 1.93 -37.98 9.94
N LEU A 165 2.64 -36.89 9.58
CA LEU A 165 4.10 -36.81 9.63
C LEU A 165 4.65 -36.98 11.04
N TRP A 166 3.89 -36.55 12.05
CA TRP A 166 4.34 -36.63 13.44
C TRP A 166 4.49 -38.09 13.89
N VAL A 167 3.60 -38.95 13.41
CA VAL A 167 3.60 -40.38 13.71
C VAL A 167 4.47 -41.17 12.73
N LYS A 168 4.35 -40.89 11.43
CA LYS A 168 5.03 -41.68 10.38
C LYS A 168 6.51 -41.30 10.21
N ALA A 169 6.89 -40.06 10.49
CA ALA A 169 8.23 -39.53 10.22
C ALA A 169 8.68 -38.48 11.27
N PRO A 170 8.80 -38.86 12.56
CA PRO A 170 9.16 -37.93 13.62
C PRO A 170 10.53 -37.26 13.39
N THR A 171 11.48 -37.96 12.74
CA THR A 171 12.79 -37.39 12.38
C THR A 171 12.65 -36.21 11.42
N VAL A 172 11.71 -36.28 10.46
CA VAL A 172 11.45 -35.18 9.53
C VAL A 172 10.87 -34.00 10.27
N VAL A 173 9.92 -34.23 11.18
CA VAL A 173 9.35 -33.16 12.01
C VAL A 173 10.40 -32.47 12.86
N ASN A 174 11.29 -33.23 13.51
CA ASN A 174 12.38 -32.65 14.29
C ASN A 174 13.33 -31.83 13.41
N TRP A 175 13.62 -32.30 12.19
CA TRP A 175 14.40 -31.53 11.22
C TRP A 175 13.70 -30.22 10.82
N LEU A 176 12.39 -30.25 10.58
CA LEU A 176 11.59 -29.05 10.28
C LEU A 176 11.64 -28.06 11.45
N LEU A 177 11.48 -28.53 12.68
CA LEU A 177 11.55 -27.70 13.88
C LEU A 177 12.93 -27.08 14.08
N LEU A 178 14.01 -27.82 13.80
CA LEU A 178 15.38 -27.28 13.81
C LEU A 178 15.56 -26.18 12.75
N ASN A 179 15.03 -26.37 11.54
CA ASN A 179 15.07 -25.35 10.50
C ASN A 179 14.31 -24.09 10.92
N ALA A 180 13.10 -24.23 11.48
CA ALA A 180 12.38 -23.08 12.03
C ALA A 180 13.14 -22.39 13.16
N ALA A 181 13.79 -23.15 14.05
CA ALA A 181 14.61 -22.56 15.11
C ALA A 181 15.79 -21.76 14.54
N ILE A 182 16.46 -22.26 13.50
CA ILE A 182 17.54 -21.56 12.80
C ILE A 182 17.02 -20.30 12.09
N SER A 183 15.89 -20.40 11.37
CA SER A 183 15.27 -19.25 10.70
C SER A 183 14.84 -18.19 11.72
N LEU A 184 14.24 -18.58 12.83
CA LEU A 184 13.84 -17.69 13.91
C LEU A 184 15.05 -17.04 14.57
N ALA A 185 16.12 -17.79 14.83
CA ALA A 185 17.36 -17.25 15.38
C ALA A 185 18.01 -16.24 14.40
N GLY A 186 18.03 -16.54 13.10
CA GLY A 186 18.51 -15.64 12.06
C GLY A 186 17.69 -14.35 11.99
N PHE A 187 16.35 -14.45 12.04
CA PHE A 187 15.46 -13.30 12.08
C PHE A 187 15.67 -12.45 13.34
N CYS A 188 15.75 -13.07 14.52
CA CYS A 188 16.03 -12.39 15.78
C CYS A 188 17.39 -11.68 15.76
N LEU A 189 18.43 -12.33 15.21
CA LEU A 189 19.75 -11.73 15.04
C LEU A 189 19.71 -10.52 14.10
N LEU A 190 19.00 -10.64 12.96
CA LEU A 190 18.83 -9.54 12.02
C LEU A 190 18.11 -8.36 12.69
N GLN A 191 17.02 -8.62 13.41
CA GLN A 191 16.30 -7.59 14.16
C GLN A 191 17.17 -6.93 15.22
N TRP A 192 17.93 -7.73 15.97
CA TRP A 192 18.87 -7.21 16.95
C TRP A 192 19.95 -6.32 16.31
N LEU A 193 20.48 -6.69 15.14
CA LEU A 193 21.44 -5.87 14.39
C LEU A 193 20.82 -4.55 13.91
N ILE A 194 19.56 -4.58 13.44
CA ILE A 194 18.81 -3.39 13.02
C ILE A 194 18.61 -2.43 14.20
N LEU A 195 18.14 -2.95 15.34
CA LEU A 195 17.94 -2.17 16.57
C LEU A 195 19.25 -1.60 17.12
N ARG A 196 20.36 -2.35 16.98
CA ARG A 196 21.69 -1.91 17.44
C ARG A 196 22.32 -0.88 16.52
N LYS A 197 22.03 -0.91 15.21
CA LYS A 197 22.57 0.02 14.21
C LYS A 197 21.46 0.59 13.31
N PRO A 198 20.64 1.53 13.82
CA PRO A 198 19.50 2.10 13.08
C PRO A 198 19.92 2.93 11.84
N ARG A 199 21.18 3.38 11.77
CA ARG A 199 21.73 4.09 10.59
C ARG A 199 22.41 3.17 9.58
N SER A 200 22.42 1.85 9.80
CA SER A 200 23.01 0.92 8.85
C SER A 200 22.16 0.78 7.58
N TRP A 201 22.81 0.38 6.48
CA TRP A 201 22.11 0.08 5.23
C TRP A 201 21.05 -1.02 5.40
N LEU A 202 21.29 -1.97 6.32
CA LEU A 202 20.36 -3.04 6.69
C LEU A 202 19.07 -2.48 7.30
N ALA A 203 19.18 -1.53 8.23
CA ALA A 203 18.02 -0.89 8.85
C ALA A 203 17.19 -0.12 7.82
N ARG A 204 17.84 0.60 6.89
CA ARG A 204 17.16 1.31 5.80
C ARG A 204 16.47 0.37 4.81
N SER A 205 17.15 -0.70 4.39
CA SER A 205 16.59 -1.68 3.45
C SER A 205 15.43 -2.48 4.07
N PHE A 206 15.51 -2.79 5.36
CA PHE A 206 14.43 -3.45 6.10
C PHE A 206 13.21 -2.54 6.28
N ASP A 207 13.43 -1.25 6.52
CA ASP A 207 12.36 -0.26 6.63
C ASP A 207 11.69 -0.01 5.26
N GLU A 208 12.46 0.14 4.18
CA GLU A 208 11.92 0.31 2.82
C GLU A 208 11.14 -0.91 2.30
N SER A 209 11.50 -2.12 2.74
CA SER A 209 10.83 -3.36 2.34
C SER A 209 9.59 -3.68 3.17
N ASN A 210 9.59 -3.37 4.47
CA ASN A 210 8.45 -3.64 5.36
C ASN A 210 7.46 -2.49 5.48
N THR A 211 7.90 -1.24 5.27
CA THR A 211 6.98 -0.11 5.26
C THR A 211 6.15 -0.18 3.98
N SER A 212 4.90 -0.63 4.12
CA SER A 212 3.99 -0.73 2.98
C SER A 212 3.90 0.65 2.31
N LYS A 213 4.32 0.74 1.05
CA LYS A 213 4.32 2.01 0.28
C LYS A 213 2.95 2.70 0.28
N SER A 214 1.88 1.93 0.48
CA SER A 214 0.49 2.40 0.71
C SER A 214 0.32 3.24 1.97
N LEU A 215 0.98 2.88 3.08
CA LEU A 215 0.97 3.64 4.32
C LEU A 215 1.68 4.97 4.14
N ILE A 216 2.90 5.00 3.58
CA ILE A 216 3.64 6.25 3.34
C ILE A 216 2.80 7.25 2.55
N LYS A 217 2.09 6.78 1.51
CA LYS A 217 1.20 7.62 0.72
C LYS A 217 0.03 8.17 1.54
N ALA A 218 -0.59 7.34 2.37
CA ALA A 218 -1.68 7.80 3.23
C ALA A 218 -1.21 8.79 4.30
N TRP A 219 -0.02 8.60 4.87
CA TRP A 219 0.59 9.55 5.80
C TRP A 219 0.84 10.89 5.13
N LYS A 220 1.43 10.88 3.93
CA LYS A 220 1.70 12.09 3.16
C LYS A 220 0.41 12.85 2.82
N PHE A 221 -0.65 12.13 2.46
CA PHE A 221 -1.96 12.73 2.19
C PHE A 221 -2.59 13.37 3.44
N LEU A 222 -2.49 12.72 4.61
CA LEU A 222 -2.96 13.29 5.88
C LEU A 222 -2.17 14.55 6.28
N GLU A 223 -0.86 14.56 6.05
CA GLU A 223 0.02 15.71 6.30
C GLU A 223 -0.32 16.89 5.37
N GLU A 224 -0.60 16.61 4.08
CA GLU A 224 -1.08 17.61 3.12
C GLU A 224 -2.43 18.21 3.57
N LEU A 225 -3.37 17.39 4.07
CA LEU A 225 -4.65 17.88 4.59
C LEU A 225 -4.49 18.73 5.87
N GLU A 226 -3.60 18.36 6.78
CA GLU A 226 -3.29 19.17 7.96
C GLU A 226 -2.69 20.52 7.56
N GLN A 227 -1.84 20.53 6.53
CA GLN A 227 -1.26 21.75 6.00
C GLN A 227 -2.31 22.67 5.36
N PHE A 228 -3.24 22.12 4.56
CA PHE A 228 -4.34 22.91 3.99
C PHE A 228 -5.26 23.50 5.06
N GLN A 229 -5.58 22.74 6.12
CA GLN A 229 -6.39 23.26 7.22
C GLN A 229 -5.68 24.42 7.95
N LYS A 230 -4.36 24.32 8.15
CA LYS A 230 -3.58 25.41 8.74
C LYS A 230 -3.52 26.64 7.82
N GLU A 231 -3.39 26.44 6.52
CA GLU A 231 -3.39 27.54 5.54
C GLU A 231 -4.74 28.26 5.50
N GLU A 232 -5.89 27.55 5.51
CA GLU A 232 -7.22 28.15 5.62
C GLU A 232 -7.45 28.90 6.94
N GLU A 233 -6.99 28.38 8.08
CA GLU A 233 -7.07 29.06 9.38
C GLU A 233 -6.20 30.33 9.45
N THR A 234 -5.15 30.40 8.62
CA THR A 234 -4.22 31.54 8.57
C THR A 234 -4.67 32.61 7.58
N ASP A 235 -5.35 32.23 6.47
CA ASP A 235 -5.90 33.15 5.46
C ASP A 235 -7.30 33.70 5.85
N GLY A 236 -7.97 33.05 6.81
CA GLY A 236 -9.26 33.49 7.38
C GLY A 236 -9.16 34.47 8.56
N LYS A 237 -7.97 35.00 8.88
CA LYS A 237 -7.70 35.95 9.97
C LYS A 237 -7.12 37.26 9.46
#